data_AF-A0A2V8T304-F1
#
_entry.id   AF-A0A2V8T304-F1
#
_cell.length_a   1.000
_cell.length_b   1.000
_cell.length_c   1.000
_cell.angle_alpha   90.00
_cell.angle_beta   90.00
_cell.angle_gamma   90.00
#
_symmetry.space_group_name_H-M   'P 1'
#
loop_
_entity.id
_entity.type
_entity.pdbx_description
1 polymer ?
#
loop_
_entity_poly.entity_id
_entity_poly.type
_entity_poly.pdbx_seq_one_letter_code
_entity_poly.pdbx_strand_id
1 'polypeptide(L)'
;MASFTAALRTLNEMKATGVVEDYAVAGAMAVAFWTEPLPTFDLDVLIFLPGEQQSPIITLEPIYRWASERGFLLQAEHVLIEGVPVQFLPAYNALADEAIETRPRPSAELIASLREAKADLHRRREGLLLREKVRFVLDLQRICLPLLQRQRPLAPWERPWSVEP
;
A
#
# COMPACT_ATOMS: atom_id res chain seq x y z
N MET A 1 7.42 12.08 14.26
CA MET A 1 7.33 12.07 12.78
C MET A 1 7.24 10.62 12.35
N ALA A 2 6.28 10.28 11.49
CA ALA A 2 6.19 8.92 10.95
C ALA A 2 7.44 8.62 10.10
N SER A 3 8.01 7.42 10.22
CA SER A 3 9.20 7.03 9.48
C SER A 3 8.97 5.70 8.76
N PHE A 4 8.68 5.78 7.47
CA PHE A 4 8.46 4.60 6.63
C PHE A 4 9.64 3.63 6.64
N THR A 5 10.87 4.14 6.58
CA THR A 5 12.08 3.32 6.68
C THR A 5 12.24 2.68 8.06
N ALA A 6 11.80 3.35 9.15
CA ALA A 6 11.80 2.73 10.47
C ALA A 6 10.74 1.62 10.54
N ALA A 7 9.53 1.85 10.02
CA ALA A 7 8.49 0.81 9.94
C ALA A 7 8.96 -0.44 9.18
N LEU A 8 9.63 -0.29 8.03
CA LEU A 8 10.21 -1.42 7.30
C LEU A 8 11.32 -2.14 8.09
N ARG A 9 12.14 -1.42 8.86
CA ARG A 9 13.14 -2.04 9.74
C ARG A 9 12.46 -2.84 10.85
N THR A 10 11.43 -2.28 11.47
CA THR A 10 10.63 -2.97 12.49
C THR A 10 9.94 -4.23 11.94
N LEU A 11 9.44 -4.21 10.70
CA LEU A 11 8.92 -5.41 10.04
C LEU A 11 10.01 -6.47 9.80
N ASN A 12 11.21 -6.05 9.40
CA ASN A 12 12.36 -6.96 9.27
C ASN A 12 12.79 -7.55 10.62
N GLU A 13 12.72 -6.79 11.71
CA GLU A 13 12.95 -7.29 13.07
C GLU A 13 11.88 -8.29 13.49
N MET A 14 10.61 -8.03 13.16
CA MET A 14 9.50 -8.94 13.41
C MET A 14 9.70 -10.29 12.71
N LYS A 15 10.19 -10.27 11.46
CA LYS A 15 10.64 -11.48 10.75
C LYS A 15 11.84 -12.15 11.44
N ALA A 16 12.89 -11.38 11.74
CA ALA A 16 14.12 -11.90 12.33
C ALA A 16 13.91 -12.53 13.72
N THR A 17 12.89 -12.08 14.45
CA THR A 17 12.48 -12.60 15.77
C THR A 17 11.42 -13.70 15.69
N GLY A 18 11.00 -14.10 14.49
CA GLY A 18 10.10 -15.24 14.26
C GLY A 18 8.63 -14.98 14.58
N VAL A 19 8.22 -13.71 14.71
CA VAL A 19 6.81 -13.34 14.91
C VAL A 19 6.00 -13.58 13.64
N VAL A 20 6.65 -13.37 12.48
CA VAL A 20 6.20 -13.79 11.15
C VAL A 20 7.35 -14.57 10.49
N GLU A 21 7.04 -15.58 9.70
CA GLU A 21 8.05 -16.37 8.99
C GLU A 21 8.63 -15.59 7.81
N ASP A 22 7.75 -15.02 7.00
CA ASP A 22 8.11 -14.09 5.94
C ASP A 22 6.94 -13.15 5.64
N TYR A 23 7.23 -12.08 4.89
CA TYR A 23 6.22 -11.13 4.45
C TYR A 23 6.56 -10.52 3.09
N ALA A 24 5.54 -9.98 2.43
CA ALA A 24 5.68 -9.10 1.28
C ALA A 24 4.82 -7.85 1.46
N VAL A 25 5.34 -6.71 0.99
CA VAL A 25 4.54 -5.49 0.87
C VAL A 25 3.50 -5.69 -0.23
N ALA A 26 2.25 -5.35 0.06
CA ALA A 26 1.12 -5.51 -0.83
C ALA A 26 0.37 -4.18 -1.02
N GLY A 27 -0.83 -4.28 -1.58
CA GLY A 27 -1.74 -3.14 -1.73
C GLY A 27 -1.19 -2.01 -2.60
N ALA A 28 -1.70 -0.80 -2.34
CA ALA A 28 -1.35 0.38 -3.15
C ALA A 28 0.14 0.74 -3.06
N MET A 29 0.79 0.47 -1.91
CA MET A 29 2.21 0.74 -1.73
C MET A 29 3.09 -0.15 -2.61
N ALA A 30 2.72 -1.43 -2.79
CA ALA A 30 3.42 -2.33 -3.72
C ALA A 30 3.33 -1.83 -5.17
N VAL A 31 2.17 -1.32 -5.58
CA VAL A 31 1.96 -0.77 -6.93
C VAL A 31 2.79 0.50 -7.14
N ALA A 32 2.92 1.36 -6.13
CA ALA A 32 3.71 2.59 -6.20
C ALA A 32 5.20 2.37 -6.52
N PHE A 33 5.72 1.16 -6.31
CA PHE A 33 7.05 0.79 -6.78
C PHE A 33 7.16 0.90 -8.31
N TRP A 34 6.13 0.47 -9.03
CA TRP A 34 6.08 0.40 -10.49
C TRP A 34 5.46 1.63 -11.15
N THR A 35 4.58 2.33 -10.44
CA THR A 35 3.83 3.49 -10.96
C THR A 35 4.32 4.81 -10.36
N GLU A 36 3.68 5.93 -10.70
CA GLU A 36 3.91 7.18 -9.97
C GLU A 36 3.46 7.04 -8.51
N PRO A 37 4.22 7.62 -7.55
CA PRO A 37 3.83 7.61 -6.15
C PRO A 37 2.50 8.34 -5.97
N LEU A 38 1.50 7.63 -5.47
CA LEU A 38 0.25 8.20 -5.01
C LEU A 38 0.21 8.10 -3.48
N PRO A 39 -0.35 9.09 -2.77
CA PRO A 39 -0.56 8.97 -1.34
C PRO A 39 -1.41 7.73 -1.03
N THR A 40 -0.87 6.83 -0.23
CA THR A 40 -1.60 5.70 0.35
C THR A 40 -1.79 5.95 1.84
N PHE A 41 -2.83 5.38 2.43
CA PHE A 41 -3.14 5.58 3.84
C PHE A 41 -2.27 4.72 4.75
N ASP A 42 -2.06 3.48 4.35
CA ASP A 42 -1.47 2.40 5.12
C ASP A 42 -0.43 1.62 4.32
N LEU A 43 0.25 0.73 5.04
CA LEU A 43 1.16 -0.27 4.52
C LEU A 43 0.54 -1.65 4.74
N ASP A 44 -0.01 -2.23 3.67
CA ASP A 44 -0.45 -3.62 3.65
C ASP A 44 0.75 -4.57 3.58
N VAL A 45 0.77 -5.56 4.46
CA VAL A 45 1.74 -6.65 4.41
C VAL A 45 1.05 -8.00 4.38
N LEU A 46 1.31 -8.77 3.32
CA LEU A 46 0.99 -10.19 3.28
C LEU A 46 2.01 -10.94 4.12
N ILE A 47 1.55 -11.86 4.97
CA ILE A 47 2.41 -12.56 5.92
C ILE A 47 2.21 -14.08 5.92
N PHE A 48 3.30 -14.79 6.18
CA PHE A 48 3.27 -16.14 6.70
C PHE A 48 3.40 -16.12 8.22
N LEU A 49 2.46 -16.78 8.89
CA LEU A 49 2.48 -16.95 10.35
C LEU A 49 3.30 -18.19 10.71
N PRO A 50 3.99 -18.19 11.87
CA PRO A 50 4.79 -19.33 12.30
C PRO A 50 3.95 -20.58 12.56
N GLY A 51 4.34 -21.69 11.94
CA GLY A 51 3.83 -23.04 12.19
C GLY A 51 2.49 -23.38 11.54
N GLU A 52 2.17 -24.68 11.48
CA GLU A 52 0.85 -25.15 11.05
C GLU A 52 -0.21 -24.70 12.05
N GLN A 53 -1.14 -23.84 11.63
CA GLN A 53 -2.27 -23.50 12.46
C GLN A 53 -3.19 -24.70 12.60
N GLN A 54 -3.15 -25.32 13.78
CA GLN A 54 -3.97 -26.47 14.16
C GLN A 54 -5.48 -26.11 14.28
N SER A 55 -5.81 -24.83 14.20
CA SER A 55 -7.16 -24.27 14.29
C SER A 55 -7.71 -23.96 12.90
N PRO A 56 -9.02 -24.21 12.64
CA PRO A 56 -9.67 -23.76 11.42
C PRO A 56 -9.78 -22.23 11.30
N ILE A 57 -9.54 -21.50 12.40
CA ILE A 57 -9.55 -20.04 12.45
C ILE A 57 -8.12 -19.54 12.57
N ILE A 58 -7.74 -18.67 11.63
CA ILE A 58 -6.46 -17.98 11.64
C ILE A 58 -6.43 -16.92 12.74
N THR A 59 -5.49 -17.05 13.69
CA THR A 59 -5.29 -16.05 14.74
C THR A 59 -4.14 -15.10 14.43
N LEU A 60 -4.39 -13.80 14.62
CA LEU A 60 -3.39 -12.73 14.57
C LEU A 60 -2.91 -12.29 15.97
N GLU A 61 -3.36 -12.98 17.03
CA GLU A 61 -3.01 -12.65 18.42
C GLU A 61 -1.49 -12.48 18.64
N PRO A 62 -0.59 -13.32 18.09
CA PRO A 62 0.85 -13.15 18.29
C PRO A 62 1.37 -11.78 17.82
N ILE A 63 0.81 -11.25 16.72
CA ILE A 63 1.21 -9.95 16.16
C ILE A 63 0.76 -8.82 17.09
N TYR A 64 -0.49 -8.85 17.53
CA TYR A 64 -1.04 -7.81 18.41
C TYR A 64 -0.37 -7.84 19.79
N ARG A 65 -0.05 -9.02 20.31
CA ARG A 65 0.73 -9.17 21.54
C ARG A 65 2.12 -8.56 21.39
N TRP A 66 2.84 -8.94 20.34
CA TRP A 66 4.17 -8.40 20.03
C TRP A 66 4.18 -6.87 19.89
N ALA A 67 3.14 -6.31 19.27
CA ALA A 67 2.96 -4.87 19.10
C ALA A 67 2.72 -4.16 20.43
N SER A 68 1.81 -4.70 21.25
CA SER A 68 1.48 -4.19 22.58
C SER A 68 2.69 -4.19 23.52
N GLU A 69 3.48 -5.27 23.53
CA GLU A 69 4.73 -5.38 24.31
C GLU A 69 5.76 -4.31 23.95
N ARG A 70 5.70 -3.76 22.73
CA ARG A 70 6.56 -2.68 22.24
C ARG A 70 5.94 -1.30 22.36
N GLY A 71 4.73 -1.21 22.91
CA GLY A 71 4.00 0.05 23.04
C GLY A 71 3.48 0.62 21.72
N PHE A 72 3.40 -0.19 20.66
CA PHE A 72 2.74 0.26 19.43
C PHE A 72 1.23 0.36 19.66
N LEU A 73 0.63 1.44 19.13
CA LEU A 73 -0.80 1.68 19.24
C LEU A 73 -1.56 0.89 18.19
N LEU A 74 -2.78 0.46 18.53
CA LEU A 74 -3.72 -0.13 17.60
C LEU A 74 -4.75 0.92 17.20
N GLN A 75 -5.03 1.01 15.91
CA GLN A 75 -6.07 1.88 15.37
C GLN A 75 -6.88 1.08 14.35
N ALA A 76 -8.10 0.70 14.73
CA ALA A 76 -8.93 -0.20 13.95
C ALA A 76 -8.16 -1.49 13.58
N GLU A 77 -7.96 -1.78 12.29
CA GLU A 77 -7.22 -2.92 11.77
C GLU A 77 -5.69 -2.73 11.71
N HIS A 78 -5.19 -1.53 12.02
CA HIS A 78 -3.77 -1.18 11.86
C HIS A 78 -3.00 -1.22 13.18
N VAL A 79 -1.74 -1.65 13.08
CA VAL A 79 -0.70 -1.38 14.08
C VAL A 79 0.07 -0.13 13.65
N LEU A 80 0.18 0.86 14.54
CA LEU A 80 0.92 2.10 14.28
C LEU A 80 2.40 1.89 14.56
N ILE A 81 3.11 1.35 13.57
CA ILE A 81 4.55 1.08 13.65
C ILE A 81 5.30 2.34 13.22
N GLU A 82 6.03 2.97 14.16
CA GLU A 82 6.83 4.17 13.87
C GLU A 82 6.00 5.29 13.22
N GLY A 83 4.71 5.38 13.59
CA GLY A 83 3.74 6.33 13.05
C GLY A 83 3.16 5.97 11.68
N VAL A 84 3.50 4.82 11.11
CA VAL A 84 2.92 4.29 9.87
C VAL A 84 1.82 3.28 10.22
N PRO A 85 0.60 3.41 9.67
CA PRO A 85 -0.44 2.39 9.84
C PRO A 85 -0.05 1.15 9.04
N VAL A 86 0.10 0.01 9.70
CA VAL A 86 0.44 -1.27 9.05
C VAL A 86 -0.71 -2.25 9.24
N GLN A 87 -1.23 -2.80 8.14
CA GLN A 87 -2.24 -3.84 8.13
C GLN A 87 -1.60 -5.19 7.81
N PHE A 88 -1.82 -6.18 8.69
CA PHE A 88 -1.30 -7.53 8.54
C PHE A 88 -2.35 -8.45 7.92
N LEU A 89 -2.02 -9.05 6.78
CA LEU A 89 -2.90 -9.91 6.00
C LEU A 89 -2.29 -11.31 5.89
N PRO A 90 -2.82 -12.33 6.60
CA PRO A 90 -2.42 -13.71 6.38
C PRO A 90 -2.59 -14.10 4.92
N ALA A 91 -1.64 -14.86 4.38
CA ALA A 91 -1.81 -15.44 3.05
C ALA A 91 -3.07 -16.31 3.02
N TYR A 92 -3.95 -16.02 2.06
CA TYR A 92 -5.31 -16.60 2.00
C TYR A 92 -5.55 -17.40 0.71
N ASN A 93 -4.59 -17.39 -0.21
CA ASN A 93 -4.62 -18.16 -1.45
C ASN A 93 -3.21 -18.28 -2.05
N ALA A 94 -3.08 -19.10 -3.09
CA ALA A 94 -1.82 -19.34 -3.79
C ALA A 94 -1.17 -18.07 -4.38
N LEU A 95 -1.96 -17.04 -4.73
CA LEU A 95 -1.41 -15.78 -5.22
C LEU A 95 -0.72 -14.98 -4.11
N ALA A 96 -1.30 -15.00 -2.89
CA ALA A 96 -0.67 -14.40 -1.72
C ALA A 96 0.61 -15.16 -1.33
N ASP A 97 0.58 -16.49 -1.41
CA ASP A 97 1.75 -17.33 -1.16
C ASP A 97 2.89 -16.97 -2.14
N GLU A 98 2.59 -16.98 -3.44
CA GLU A 98 3.54 -16.61 -4.49
C GLU A 98 4.10 -15.20 -4.27
N ALA A 99 3.24 -14.24 -3.89
CA ALA A 99 3.66 -12.87 -3.63
C ALA A 99 4.68 -12.79 -2.47
N ILE A 100 4.53 -13.59 -1.42
CA ILE A 100 5.49 -13.64 -0.32
C ILE A 100 6.77 -14.34 -0.75
N GLU A 101 6.67 -15.50 -1.40
CA GLU A 101 7.80 -16.36 -1.77
C GLU A 101 8.70 -15.73 -2.85
N THR A 102 8.10 -15.14 -3.87
CA THR A 102 8.81 -14.70 -5.09
C THR A 102 9.12 -13.22 -5.12
N ARG A 103 8.62 -12.44 -4.15
CA ARG A 103 8.66 -10.97 -4.12
C ARG A 103 9.92 -10.40 -4.78
N PRO A 104 9.80 -9.43 -5.69
CA PRO A 104 10.94 -8.89 -6.40
C PRO A 104 12.01 -8.39 -5.42
N ARG A 105 13.26 -8.81 -5.64
CA ARG A 105 14.43 -8.17 -5.05
C ARG A 105 15.03 -7.26 -6.12
N PRO A 106 14.55 -6.01 -6.24
CA PRO A 106 14.91 -5.18 -7.37
C PRO A 106 16.41 -4.89 -7.36
N SER A 107 17.07 -5.14 -8.49
CA SER A 107 18.48 -4.84 -8.67
C SER A 107 18.71 -3.33 -8.72
N ALA A 108 19.96 -2.90 -8.52
CA ALA A 108 20.32 -1.49 -8.64
C ALA A 108 19.99 -0.95 -10.04
N GLU A 109 20.17 -1.77 -11.08
CA GLU A 109 19.85 -1.45 -12.47
C GLU A 109 18.35 -1.26 -12.68
N LEU A 110 17.52 -2.16 -12.14
CA LEU A 110 16.07 -2.02 -12.22
C LEU A 110 15.59 -0.76 -11.50
N ILE A 111 16.13 -0.48 -10.30
CA ILE A 111 15.78 0.74 -9.56
C ILE A 111 16.17 1.99 -10.35
N ALA A 112 17.35 2.01 -10.97
CA ALA A 112 17.79 3.12 -11.80
C ALA A 112 16.87 3.32 -13.02
N SER A 113 16.54 2.23 -13.72
CA SER A 113 15.64 2.24 -14.88
C SER A 113 14.24 2.77 -14.51
N LEU A 114 13.67 2.32 -13.39
CA LEU A 114 12.37 2.81 -12.92
C LEU A 114 12.41 4.30 -12.57
N ARG A 115 13.50 4.78 -11.94
CA ARG A 115 13.65 6.21 -11.64
C ARG A 115 13.74 7.05 -12.90
N GLU A 116 14.50 6.60 -13.90
CA GLU A 116 14.61 7.27 -15.19
C GLU A 116 13.25 7.30 -15.93
N ALA A 117 12.57 6.16 -15.99
CA ALA A 117 11.25 6.05 -16.61
C ALA A 117 10.21 6.98 -15.94
N LYS A 118 10.23 7.08 -14.61
CA LYS A 118 9.36 8.00 -13.85
C LYS A 118 9.72 9.47 -14.13
N ALA A 119 11.00 9.82 -14.15
CA ALA A 119 11.44 11.17 -14.49
C ALA A 119 11.02 11.55 -15.93
N ASP A 120 11.08 10.62 -16.87
CA ASP A 120 10.62 10.83 -18.23
C ASP A 120 9.11 10.99 -18.35
N LEU A 121 8.35 10.16 -17.63
CA LEU A 121 6.90 10.30 -17.54
C LEU A 121 6.52 11.67 -16.97
N HIS A 122 7.19 12.15 -15.92
CA HIS A 122 6.97 13.47 -15.36
C HIS A 122 7.24 14.58 -16.38
N ARG A 123 8.39 14.56 -17.09
CA ARG A 123 8.69 15.54 -18.14
C ARG A 123 7.64 15.56 -19.25
N ARG A 124 7.19 14.37 -19.69
CA ARG A 124 6.11 14.26 -20.69
C ARG A 124 4.82 14.89 -20.19
N ARG A 125 4.45 14.64 -18.93
CA ARG A 125 3.24 15.20 -18.29
C ARG A 125 3.33 16.70 -18.07
N GLU A 126 4.49 17.22 -17.69
CA GLU A 126 4.75 18.65 -17.55
C GLU A 126 4.50 19.38 -18.87
N GLY A 127 4.97 18.81 -19.99
CA GLY A 127 4.80 19.35 -21.34
C GLY A 127 3.38 19.27 -21.93
N LEU A 128 2.43 18.59 -21.27
CA LEU A 128 1.05 18.51 -21.76
C LEU A 128 0.34 19.86 -21.70
N LEU A 129 -0.54 20.08 -22.68
CA LEU A 129 -1.43 21.24 -22.71
C LEU A 129 -2.40 21.18 -21.53
N LEU A 130 -2.86 22.36 -21.09
CA LEU A 130 -3.84 22.45 -19.99
C LEU A 130 -5.10 21.61 -20.28
N ARG A 131 -5.58 21.59 -21.53
CA ARG A 131 -6.73 20.78 -21.94
C ARG A 131 -6.55 19.28 -21.68
N GLU A 132 -5.34 18.77 -21.90
CA GLU A 132 -5.03 17.34 -21.71
C GLU A 132 -4.96 17.02 -20.21
N LYS A 133 -4.37 17.93 -19.43
CA LYS A 133 -4.36 17.82 -17.96
C LYS A 133 -5.79 17.86 -17.38
N VAL A 134 -6.65 18.74 -17.89
CA VAL A 134 -8.07 18.80 -17.50
C VAL A 134 -8.82 17.52 -17.89
N ARG A 135 -8.55 16.97 -19.09
CA ARG A 135 -9.13 15.68 -19.53
C ARG A 135 -8.86 14.57 -18.51
N PHE A 136 -7.62 14.44 -18.03
CA PHE A 136 -7.29 13.43 -17.01
C PHE A 136 -8.05 13.61 -15.69
N VAL A 137 -8.22 14.86 -15.23
CA VAL A 137 -8.99 15.15 -14.01
C VAL A 137 -10.45 14.75 -14.19
N LEU A 138 -11.05 15.03 -15.35
CA LEU A 138 -12.44 14.63 -15.63
C LEU A 138 -12.59 13.12 -15.74
N ASP A 139 -11.62 12.43 -16.34
CA ASP A 139 -11.64 10.97 -16.42
C ASP A 139 -11.53 10.33 -15.02
N LEU A 140 -10.65 10.84 -14.17
CA LEU A 140 -10.59 10.43 -12.75
C LEU A 140 -11.90 10.73 -12.01
N GLN A 141 -12.50 11.90 -12.23
CA GLN A 141 -13.80 12.25 -11.63
C GLN A 141 -14.88 11.24 -12.05
N ARG A 142 -14.95 10.86 -13.34
CA ARG A 142 -15.91 9.87 -13.84
C ARG A 142 -15.72 8.49 -13.22
N ILE A 143 -14.46 8.06 -13.05
CA ILE A 143 -14.12 6.78 -12.42
C ILE A 143 -14.55 6.78 -10.94
N CYS A 144 -14.30 7.88 -10.22
CA CYS A 144 -14.55 7.96 -8.78
C CYS A 144 -16.01 8.26 -8.43
N LEU A 145 -16.77 8.91 -9.33
CA LEU A 145 -18.11 9.40 -9.07
C LEU A 145 -19.08 8.33 -8.53
N PRO A 146 -19.18 7.11 -9.12
CA PRO A 146 -20.12 6.10 -8.63
C PRO A 146 -19.78 5.62 -7.22
N LEU A 147 -18.49 5.60 -6.86
CA LEU A 147 -18.03 5.20 -5.53
C LEU A 147 -18.39 6.27 -4.49
N LEU A 148 -18.12 7.54 -4.79
CA LEU A 148 -18.42 8.66 -3.90
C LEU A 148 -19.91 8.77 -3.61
N GLN A 149 -20.75 8.67 -4.64
CA GLN A 149 -22.22 8.75 -4.51
C GLN A 149 -22.81 7.64 -3.62
N ARG A 150 -22.20 6.46 -3.58
CA ARG A 150 -22.63 5.35 -2.73
C ARG A 150 -22.30 5.56 -1.26
N GLN A 151 -21.20 6.26 -0.97
CA GLN A 151 -20.71 6.46 0.40
C GLN A 151 -21.35 7.68 1.06
N ARG A 152 -21.57 8.76 0.32
CA ARG A 152 -22.11 10.02 0.87
C ARG A 152 -22.69 10.95 -0.21
N PRO A 153 -23.51 11.94 0.19
CA PRO A 153 -23.86 13.04 -0.70
C PRO A 153 -22.62 13.78 -1.22
N LEU A 154 -22.65 14.14 -2.51
CA LEU A 154 -21.56 14.87 -3.16
C LEU A 154 -21.53 16.34 -2.73
N ALA A 155 -20.34 16.82 -2.38
CA ALA A 155 -20.09 18.24 -2.24
C ALA A 155 -20.20 18.97 -3.61
N PRO A 156 -20.44 20.29 -3.63
CA PRO A 156 -20.63 21.02 -4.89
C PRO A 156 -19.48 20.85 -5.90
N TRP A 157 -18.23 20.80 -5.44
CA TRP A 157 -17.04 20.65 -6.29
C TRP A 157 -16.81 19.22 -6.81
N GLU A 158 -17.47 18.22 -6.24
CA GLU A 158 -17.34 16.80 -6.62
C GLU A 158 -18.34 16.41 -7.71
N ARG A 159 -19.36 17.25 -7.94
CA ARG A 159 -20.34 17.03 -9.00
C ARG A 159 -19.64 17.12 -10.36
N PRO A 160 -20.06 16.30 -11.34
CA PRO A 160 -19.47 16.33 -12.68
C PRO A 160 -19.46 17.74 -13.26
N TRP A 161 -18.28 18.19 -13.70
CA TRP A 161 -18.17 19.50 -14.32
C TRP A 161 -18.74 19.42 -15.75
N SER A 162 -19.61 20.36 -16.11
CA SER A 162 -20.20 20.47 -17.44
C SER A 162 -19.21 21.14 -18.42
N VAL A 163 -18.04 20.53 -18.59
CA VAL A 163 -16.96 21.02 -19.46
C VAL A 163 -16.49 19.88 -20.36
N GLU A 164 -16.35 20.17 -21.66
CA GLU A 164 -15.67 19.29 -22.60
C GLU A 164 -14.25 19.80 -22.84
N PRO A 165 -13.21 18.99 -22.55
CA PRO A 165 -11.80 19.37 -22.76
C PRO A 165 -11.39 19.54 -24.20
#